data_AF-A0A0V0W942-F1
#
_entry.id   AF-A0A0V0W942-F1
#
_cell.length_a   1.000
_cell.length_b   1.000
_cell.length_c   1.000
_cell.angle_alpha   90.00
_cell.angle_beta   90.00
_cell.angle_gamma   90.00
#
_symmetry.space_group_name_H-M   'P 1'
#
loop_
_entity.id
_entity.type
_entity.pdbx_description
1 polymer ?
#
loop_
_entity_poly.entity_id
_entity_poly.type
_entity_poly.pdbx_seq_one_letter_code
_entity_poly.pdbx_strand_id
1 'polypeptide(L)' 'MNGVQLEPAKFVCDFETVLIPAIQGNFPNTRVQGCFFHFCQAVLQKRAVSMILWGRTDFPGNSV' A
#
# COMPACT_ATOMS: atom_id res chain seq x y z
N MET A 1 13.20 -27.98 -18.90
CA MET A 1 13.15 -27.33 -17.56
C MET A 1 11.70 -26.99 -17.32
N ASN A 2 11.00 -27.84 -16.57
CA ASN A 2 9.55 -27.71 -16.39
C ASN A 2 9.33 -26.70 -15.26
N GLY A 3 9.00 -25.46 -15.63
CA GLY A 3 8.63 -24.42 -14.68
C GLY A 3 7.42 -24.89 -13.88
N VAL A 4 7.53 -24.90 -12.55
CA VAL A 4 6.40 -25.17 -11.66
C VAL A 4 5.38 -24.06 -11.89
N GLN A 5 4.26 -24.39 -12.53
CA GLN A 5 3.13 -23.48 -12.67
C GLN A 5 2.49 -23.32 -11.30
N LEU A 6 2.92 -22.28 -10.57
CA LEU A 6 2.28 -21.89 -9.34
C LEU A 6 0.93 -21.28 -9.72
N GLU A 7 -0.16 -21.95 -9.33
CA GLU A 7 -1.52 -21.42 -9.37
C GLU A 7 -1.88 -20.93 -7.95
N PRO A 8 -1.42 -19.74 -7.50
CA PRO A 8 -1.80 -19.21 -6.22
C PRO A 8 -3.30 -18.85 -6.25
N ALA A 9 -4.10 -19.52 -5.41
CA ALA A 9 -5.53 -19.25 -5.29
C ALA A 9 -5.83 -17.83 -4.75
N LYS A 10 -4.86 -17.20 -4.06
CA LYS A 10 -5.00 -15.89 -3.43
C LYS A 10 -3.69 -15.12 -3.47
N PHE A 11 -3.72 -13.92 -4.04
CA PHE A 11 -2.59 -12.99 -4.06
C PHE A 11 -2.92 -11.82 -3.13
N VAL A 12 -2.00 -11.50 -2.22
CA VAL A 12 -2.12 -10.34 -1.32
C VAL A 12 -1.07 -9.33 -1.71
N CYS A 13 -1.50 -8.14 -2.11
CA CYS A 13 -0.59 -7.08 -2.54
C CYS A 13 -1.15 -5.70 -2.19
N ASP A 14 -0.37 -4.67 -2.45
CA ASP A 14 -0.83 -3.30 -2.31
C ASP A 14 -1.96 -3.04 -3.31
N PHE A 15 -2.93 -2.19 -2.95
CA PHE A 15 -4.02 -1.79 -3.84
C PHE A 15 -3.50 -0.86 -4.95
N GLU A 16 -2.46 -1.27 -5.66
CA GLU A 16 -1.98 -0.57 -6.83
C GLU A 16 -2.89 -0.89 -8.01
N THR A 17 -3.50 0.14 -8.58
CA THR A 17 -4.44 0.03 -9.69
C THR A 17 -3.81 -0.59 -10.94
N VAL A 18 -2.49 -0.47 -11.08
CA VAL A 18 -1.71 -1.09 -12.18
C VAL A 18 -1.39 -2.57 -11.93
N LEU A 19 -1.30 -2.96 -10.66
CA LEU A 19 -0.88 -4.31 -10.28
C LEU A 19 -2.04 -5.31 -10.37
N ILE A 20 -3.26 -4.88 -10.05
CA ILE A 20 -4.48 -5.70 -10.15
C ILE A 20 -4.69 -6.26 -11.58
N PRO A 21 -4.73 -5.45 -12.65
CA PRO A 21 -4.90 -5.97 -14.01
C PRO A 21 -3.69 -6.78 -14.49
N ALA A 22 -2.47 -6.47 -14.04
CA ALA A 22 -1.28 -7.25 -14.39
C ALA A 22 -1.33 -8.67 -13.81
N ILE A 23 -1.80 -8.83 -12.57
CA ILE A 23 -1.97 -10.14 -11.94
C ILE A 23 -3.13 -10.90 -12.58
N GLN A 24 -4.25 -10.22 -12.84
CA GLN A 24 -5.40 -10.84 -13.52
C GLN A 24 -5.08 -11.28 -14.95
N GLY A 25 -4.20 -10.56 -15.66
CA GLY A 25 -3.73 -10.93 -16.99
C GLY A 25 -2.80 -12.14 -17.00
N ASN A 26 -1.95 -12.31 -15.98
CA ASN A 26 -1.05 -13.46 -15.86
C ASN A 26 -1.71 -14.69 -15.23
N PHE A 27 -2.65 -14.48 -14.30
CA PHE A 27 -3.31 -15.54 -13.55
C PHE A 27 -4.81 -15.26 -13.47
N PRO A 28 -5.59 -15.65 -14.50
CA PRO A 28 -7.02 -15.33 -14.58
C PRO A 28 -7.86 -15.96 -13.45
N ASN A 29 -7.34 -17.02 -12.80
CA ASN A 29 -8.01 -17.70 -11.68
C ASN A 29 -7.62 -17.15 -10.30
N THR A 30 -6.65 -16.23 -10.22
CA THR A 30 -6.13 -15.75 -8.95
C THR A 30 -6.96 -14.58 -8.41
N ARG A 31 -7.46 -14.72 -7.18
CA ARG A 31 -8.12 -13.61 -6.48
C ARG A 31 -7.07 -12.66 -5.91
N VAL A 32 -7.04 -11.43 -6.41
CA VAL A 32 -6.25 -10.34 -5.84
C VAL A 32 -7.02 -9.74 -4.66
N GLN A 33 -6.42 -9.77 -3.48
CA GLN A 33 -6.92 -9.05 -2.30
C GLN A 33 -5.88 -8.01 -1.90
N GLY A 34 -6.34 -6.80 -1.61
CA GLY A 34 -5.41 -5.79 -1.13
C GLY A 34 -5.05 -5.98 0.34
N CYS A 35 -3.81 -5.63 0.68
CA CYS A 35 -3.27 -5.75 2.03
C CYS A 35 -3.78 -4.61 2.92
N PHE A 36 -4.71 -4.90 3.84
CA PHE A 36 -5.21 -3.92 4.81
C PHE A 36 -4.09 -3.35 5.71
N PHE A 37 -3.06 -4.15 6.00
CA PHE A 37 -1.92 -3.71 6.80
C PHE A 37 -1.15 -2.58 6.11
N HIS A 38 -0.86 -2.70 4.82
CA HIS A 38 -0.17 -1.66 4.05
C HIS A 38 -1.04 -0.41 3.88
N PHE A 39 -2.36 -0.56 3.75
CA PHE A 39 -3.29 0.57 3.77
C PHE A 39 -3.22 1.34 5.11
N CYS A 40 -3.28 0.62 6.23
CA CYS A 40 -3.13 1.21 7.56
C CYS A 40 -1.78 1.90 7.72
N GLN A 41 -0.69 1.31 7.23
CA GLN A 41 0.64 1.91 7.28
C GLN A 41 0.69 3.25 6.52
N ALA A 42 0.11 3.32 5.31
CA ALA A 42 0.04 4.56 4.54
C ALA A 42 -0.81 5.64 5.24
N VAL A 43 -1.94 5.25 5.85
CA VAL A 43 -2.81 6.17 6.61
C VAL A 43 -2.09 6.68 7.87
N LEU A 44 -1.42 5.79 8.61
CA LEU A 44 -0.63 6.16 9.79
C LEU A 44 0.52 7.09 9.41
N GLN A 45 1.22 6.84 8.30
CA GLN A 45 2.29 7.71 7.82
C GLN A 45 1.75 9.10 7.47
N LYS A 46 0.64 9.19 6.74
CA LYS A 46 0.01 10.49 6.42
C LYS A 46 -0.42 11.23 7.69
N ARG A 47 -0.98 10.53 8.67
CA ARG A 47 -1.40 11.12 9.95
C ARG A 47 -0.19 11.58 10.77
N ALA A 48 0.87 10.77 10.85
CA ALA A 48 2.09 11.10 11.56
C ALA A 48 2.80 12.30 10.92
N VAL A 49 2.90 12.34 9.58
CA VAL A 49 3.48 13.48 8.85
C VAL A 49 2.65 14.75 9.07
N SER A 50 1.31 14.65 9.03
CA SER A 50 0.41 15.76 9.36
C SER A 50 0.61 16.26 10.79
N MET A 51 0.72 15.35 11.77
CA MET A 51 1.00 15.69 13.18
C MET A 51 2.38 16.34 13.36
N ILE A 52 3.40 15.89 12.64
CA ILE A 52 4.75 16.49 12.67
C ILE A 52 4.72 17.89 12.05
N LEU A 53 4.02 18.08 10.94
CA LEU A 53 3.87 19.40 10.30
C LEU A 53 3.09 20.36 11.21
N TRP A 54 1.98 19.91 11.80
CA TRP A 54 1.20 20.65 12.79
C TRP A 54 2.05 21.04 14.01
N GLY A 55 2.79 20.09 14.59
CA GLY A 55 3.70 20.38 15.71
C GLY A 55 4.86 21.31 15.35
N ARG A 56 5.21 21.45 14.07
CA ARG A 56 6.20 22.43 13.57
C ARG A 56 5.59 23.81 13.31
N THR A 57 4.32 23.88 12.91
CA THR A 57 3.62 25.16 12.67
C THR A 57 3.10 25.80 13.95
N ASP A 58 2.95 25.02 15.04
CA ASP A 58 2.36 25.46 16.29
C ASP A 58 3.36 25.92 17.36
N PHE A 59 4.67 26.03 17.07
CA PHE A 59 5.60 26.67 18.01
C PHE A 59 5.39 28.19 17.98
N PRO A 60 4.74 28.80 19.00
CA PRO A 60 4.62 30.24 19.08
C PRO A 60 5.92 30.75 19.72
N GLY A 61 6.98 30.86 18.92
CA GLY A 61 8.30 31.19 19.46
C GLY A 61 9.39 31.58 18.47
N ASN A 62 9.13 31.59 17.16
CA ASN A 62 10.10 32.12 16.20
C ASN A 62 9.73 33.57 15.85
N SER A 63 10.06 34.48 16.77
CA SER A 63 10.09 35.93 16.53
C SER A 63 11.10 36.23 15.41
N VAL A 64 10.58 36.78 14.30
CA VAL A 64 11.35 37.62 13.37
C VAL A 64 11.76 38.93 14.03
#